data_AF-A0A3D4IDP3-F1
#
_entry.id   AF-A0A3D4IDP3-F1
#
_cell.length_a   1.000
_cell.length_b   1.000
_cell.length_c   1.000
_cell.angle_alpha   90.00
_cell.angle_beta   90.00
_cell.angle_gamma   90.00
#
_symmetry.space_group_name_H-M   'P 1'
#
loop_
_entity.id
_entity.type
_entity.pdbx_description
1 polymer ?
#
loop_
_entity_poly.entity_id
_entity_poly.type
_entity_poly.pdbx_seq_one_letter_code
_entity_poly.pdbx_strand_id
1 'polypeptide(L)' 'EPKGNLLLDVHVTGYRKMGKVWQEESMLIYLNGKLAQEEYYQNIRAHKTLPASLFDPLKWTIDQPYWL' A
#
# COMPACT_ATOMS: atom_id res chain seq x y z
N GLU A 1 -19.92 24.68 4.50
CA GLU A 1 -18.50 25.10 4.28
C GLU A 1 -17.87 24.15 3.28
N PRO A 2 -17.12 24.62 2.26
CA PRO A 2 -16.41 23.69 1.40
C PRO A 2 -15.30 23.05 2.24
N LYS A 3 -15.41 21.74 2.49
CA LYS A 3 -14.33 20.95 3.10
C LYS A 3 -13.12 21.10 2.19
N GLY A 4 -12.05 21.72 2.69
CA GLY A 4 -10.86 22.04 1.89
C GLY A 4 -10.37 20.81 1.12
N ASN A 5 -9.99 21.01 -0.14
CA ASN A 5 -9.43 19.94 -0.98
C ASN A 5 -8.20 19.36 -0.27
N LEU A 6 -8.30 18.10 0.17
CA LEU A 6 -7.17 17.38 0.74
C LEU A 6 -6.14 17.18 -0.38
N LEU A 7 -4.99 17.84 -0.26
CA LEU A 7 -3.90 17.67 -1.20
C LEU A 7 -3.05 16.48 -0.73
N LEU A 8 -3.13 15.39 -1.49
CA LEU A 8 -2.28 14.21 -1.35
C LEU A 8 -1.06 14.37 -2.25
N ASP A 9 0.14 14.25 -1.68
CA ASP A 9 1.40 14.17 -2.42
C ASP A 9 2.15 12.90 -1.98
N VAL A 10 2.72 12.17 -2.93
CA VAL A 10 3.31 10.85 -2.71
C VAL A 10 4.66 10.80 -3.39
N HIS A 11 5.72 10.59 -2.60
CA HIS A 11 7.08 10.44 -3.11
C HIS A 11 7.48 8.97 -3.00
N VAL A 12 7.64 8.34 -4.15
CA VAL A 12 8.18 6.97 -4.23
C VAL A 12 9.70 7.06 -4.15
N THR A 13 10.29 6.36 -3.20
CA THR A 13 11.73 6.41 -2.91
C THR A 13 12.28 5.00 -2.76
N GLY A 14 13.59 4.83 -2.96
CA GLY A 14 14.22 3.50 -2.89
C GLY A 14 13.78 2.60 -4.04
N TYR A 15 14.69 2.24 -4.93
CA TYR A 15 14.36 1.38 -6.07
C TYR A 15 15.29 0.18 -6.13
N ARG A 16 14.71 -0.99 -6.31
CA ARG A 16 15.43 -2.25 -6.54
C ARG A 16 15.02 -2.85 -7.87
N LYS A 17 16.00 -3.22 -8.69
CA LYS A 17 15.74 -3.96 -9.92
C LYS A 17 15.41 -5.42 -9.59
N MET A 18 14.24 -5.89 -10.00
CA MET A 18 13.79 -7.27 -9.83
C MET A 18 13.47 -7.89 -11.20
N GLY A 19 14.41 -8.65 -11.74
CA GLY A 19 14.30 -9.20 -13.10
C GLY A 19 14.24 -8.08 -14.15
N LYS A 20 13.08 -7.91 -14.79
CA LYS A 20 12.85 -6.92 -15.85
C LYS A 20 12.16 -5.63 -15.35
N VAL A 21 11.81 -5.54 -14.07
CA VAL A 21 11.09 -4.40 -13.50
C VAL A 21 11.90 -3.69 -12.43
N TRP A 22 11.55 -2.44 -12.14
CA TRP A 22 12.00 -1.70 -10.97
C TRP A 22 10.88 -1.72 -9.95
N GLN A 23 11.23 -2.07 -8.71
CA GLN A 23 10.33 -2.17 -7.57
C GLN A 23 10.70 -1.07 -6.57
N GLU A 24 9.72 -0.31 -6.12
CA GLU A 24 9.88 0.63 -5.02
C GLU A 24 10.03 -0.10 -3.67
N GLU A 25 10.88 0.45 -2.80
CA GLU A 25 11.15 -0.12 -1.47
C GLU A 25 10.71 0.80 -0.34
N SER A 26 10.40 2.06 -0.64
CA SER A 26 9.87 2.99 0.34
C SER A 26 8.96 4.06 -0.28
N MET A 27 8.14 4.67 0.56
CA MET A 27 7.22 5.72 0.15
C MET A 27 7.04 6.74 1.26
N LEU A 28 6.98 8.02 0.87
CA LEU A 28 6.61 9.13 1.75
C LEU A 28 5.28 9.70 1.28
N ILE A 29 4.30 9.71 2.16
CA ILE A 29 2.96 10.24 1.88
C ILE A 29 2.76 11.53 2.66
N TYR A 30 2.44 12.60 1.95
CA TYR A 30 2.16 13.92 2.50
C TYR A 30 0.68 14.26 2.35
N LEU A 31 0.09 14.79 3.42
CA LEU A 31 -1.25 15.36 3.42
C LEU A 31 -1.15 16.84 3.72
N ASN A 32 -1.61 17.67 2.79
CA ASN A 32 -1.55 19.12 2.87
C ASN A 32 -0.12 19.62 3.17
N GLY A 33 0.88 19.03 2.48
CA GLY A 33 2.29 19.39 2.59
C GLY A 33 3.00 18.92 3.87
N LYS A 34 2.33 18.17 4.75
CA LYS A 34 2.93 17.57 5.95
C LYS A 34 3.08 16.07 5.76
N LEU A 35 4.24 15.54 6.15
CA LEU A 35 4.47 14.09 6.13
C LEU A 35 3.46 13.43 7.08
N ALA A 36 2.65 12.53 6.54
CA ALA A 36 1.58 11.83 7.25
C ALA A 36 1.91 10.36 7.45
N GLN A 37 2.60 9.75 6.49
CA GLN A 37 2.94 8.33 6.52
C GLN A 37 4.25 8.06 5.79
N GLU A 38 4.99 7.10 6.32
CA GLU A 38 6.24 6.59 5.77
C GLU A 38 6.16 5.07 5.74
N GLU A 39 6.43 4.48 4.57
CA GLU A 39 6.37 3.04 4.36
C GLU A 39 7.75 2.52 3.95
N TYR A 40 8.13 1.39 4.54
CA TYR A 40 9.33 0.64 4.20
C TYR A 40 8.96 -0.80 3.94
N TYR A 41 9.22 -1.27 2.73
CA TYR A 41 8.89 -2.62 2.32
C TYR A 41 10.11 -3.53 2.43
N GLN A 42 9.92 -4.71 3.00
CA GLN A 42 10.98 -5.70 3.17
C GLN A 42 10.50 -7.06 2.69
N ASN A 43 11.45 -7.93 2.33
CA ASN A 43 11.18 -9.29 1.86
C ASN A 43 10.24 -9.35 0.64
N ILE A 44 10.31 -8.37 -0.26
CA ILE A 44 9.51 -8.31 -1.48
C ILE A 44 9.82 -9.51 -2.37
N ARG A 45 8.78 -10.24 -2.80
CA ARG A 45 8.88 -11.44 -3.63
C ARG A 45 7.88 -11.39 -4.78
N ALA A 46 8.38 -11.57 -6.01
CA ALA A 46 7.54 -11.72 -7.19
C ALA A 46 7.19 -13.20 -7.40
N HIS A 47 6.08 -13.64 -6.82
CA HIS A 47 5.56 -14.99 -7.05
C HIS A 47 4.94 -15.08 -8.45
N LYS A 48 5.40 -16.03 -9.28
CA LYS A 48 4.85 -16.26 -10.63
C LYS A 48 3.38 -16.71 -10.61
N THR A 49 2.97 -17.35 -9.51
CA THR A 49 1.62 -17.84 -9.29
C THR A 49 1.27 -17.63 -7.82
N LEU A 50 0.12 -17.03 -7.55
CA LEU A 50 -0.46 -16.95 -6.22
C LEU A 50 -1.64 -17.94 -6.15
N PRO A 51 -1.84 -18.65 -5.02
CA PRO A 51 -3.00 -19.52 -4.87
C PRO A 51 -4.30 -18.72 -5.05
N ALA A 52 -5.20 -19.18 -5.92
CA ALA A 52 -6.49 -18.52 -6.17
C ALA A 52 -7.29 -18.29 -4.88
N SER A 53 -7.13 -19.21 -3.93
CA SER A 53 -7.78 -19.14 -2.63
C SER A 53 -7.33 -17.99 -1.72
N LEU A 54 -6.27 -17.23 -2.06
CA LEU A 54 -5.94 -15.98 -1.36
C LEU A 54 -6.94 -14.86 -1.70
N PHE A 55 -7.56 -14.95 -2.88
CA PHE A 55 -8.50 -13.96 -3.40
C PHE A 55 -9.96 -14.35 -3.14
N ASP A 56 -10.19 -15.38 -2.32
CA ASP A 56 -11.53 -15.75 -1.88
C ASP A 56 -11.99 -14.76 -0.80
N PRO A 57 -12.97 -13.88 -1.09
CA PRO A 57 -13.41 -12.86 -0.14
C PRO A 57 -14.00 -13.49 1.12
N LEU A 58 -14.57 -14.69 1.03
CA LEU A 58 -15.19 -15.38 2.16
C LEU A 58 -14.19 -15.77 3.25
N LYS A 59 -12.90 -15.86 2.91
CA LYS A 59 -11.84 -16.14 3.90
C LYS A 59 -11.48 -14.94 4.77
N TRP A 60 -11.82 -13.73 4.31
CA TRP A 60 -11.42 -12.47 4.95
C TRP A 60 -12.62 -11.70 5.48
N THR A 61 -13.84 -12.07 5.09
CA THR A 61 -15.07 -11.63 5.74
C THR A 61 -15.18 -12.32 7.09
N ILE A 62 -14.70 -11.62 8.11
CA ILE A 62 -15.01 -11.96 9.49
C ILE A 62 -16.49 -11.58 9.70
N ASP A 63 -17.35 -12.52 10.10
CA ASP A 63 -18.69 -12.27 10.65
C ASP A 63 -18.60 -11.57 12.03
N GLN A 64 -17.81 -10.49 12.15
CA GLN A 64 -17.69 -9.70 13.37
C GLN A 64 -18.00 -8.24 13.02
N PRO A 65 -19.06 -7.66 13.62
CA PRO A 65 -19.32 -6.24 13.45
C PRO A 65 -18.17 -5.45 14.07
N TYR A 66 -17.56 -4.57 13.28
CA TYR A 66 -16.45 -3.70 13.68
C TYR A 66 -16.91 -2.49 14.55
N TRP A 67 -18.01 -2.64 15.30
CA TRP A 67 -18.62 -1.59 16.15
C TRP A 67 -19.15 -2.12 17.51
N LEU A 68 -18.43 -3.03 18.17
CA LEU A 68 -18.68 -3.38 19.58
C LEU A 68 -17.46 -3.12 20.44
#